data_AF-A0A5M9J6K3-F1
#
_entry.id   AF-A0A5M9J6K3-F1
#
_cell.length_a   1.000
_cell.length_b   1.000
_cell.length_c   1.000
_cell.angle_alpha   90.00
_cell.angle_beta   90.00
_cell.angle_gamma   90.00
#
_symmetry.space_group_name_H-M   'P 1'
#
loop_
_entity.id
_entity.type
_entity.pdbx_description
1 polymer ?
#
loop_
_entity_poly.entity_id
_entity_poly.type
_entity_poly.pdbx_seq_one_letter_code
_entity_poly.pdbx_strand_id
1 'polypeptide(L)'
;MSRTTRLLSLLQALRGKKRPVTAAVLAAQLEVSERTLYRDIAALTALGAPIFGEAGVGYVLRSGLFLPPLMLNAEETEAIVLGLRYVDQRGDDVLSRAAANALAKIADVLDPAAQEALRNPTLLPGPPGFGYPENRVPLNVFREAIRNQAKLHIDYADASQTQSQRLIWPLALGFLNEVRVIVAWCELRGAYRTFRTDRVATAQARGERYPGRRSDWLRAWRKLLEQNDTGPFTPDKN
;
A
#
# COMPACT_ATOMS: atom_id res chain seq x y z
N MET A 1 -7.83 36.46 -8.99
CA MET A 1 -7.74 35.31 -8.05
C MET A 1 -7.00 35.73 -6.78
N SER A 2 -7.49 35.39 -5.58
CA SER A 2 -6.77 35.67 -4.33
C SER A 2 -5.46 34.89 -4.27
N ARG A 3 -4.45 35.39 -3.52
CA ARG A 3 -3.16 34.68 -3.35
C ARG A 3 -3.38 33.30 -2.74
N THR A 4 -4.20 33.18 -1.70
CA THR A 4 -4.49 31.91 -1.03
C THR A 4 -5.14 30.90 -1.96
N THR A 5 -6.15 31.32 -2.74
CA THR A 5 -6.80 30.45 -3.73
C THR A 5 -5.78 29.97 -4.76
N ARG A 6 -4.89 30.84 -5.23
CA ARG A 6 -3.84 30.49 -6.19
C ARG A 6 -2.82 29.49 -5.65
N LEU A 7 -2.37 29.66 -4.39
CA LEU A 7 -1.46 28.70 -3.74
C LEU A 7 -2.10 27.31 -3.61
N LEU A 8 -3.39 27.25 -3.24
CA LEU A 8 -4.14 26.00 -3.17
C LEU A 8 -4.29 25.36 -4.57
N SER A 9 -4.62 26.14 -5.59
CA SER A 9 -4.72 25.66 -6.97
C SER A 9 -3.39 25.14 -7.51
N LEU A 10 -2.26 25.78 -7.17
CA LEU A 10 -0.91 25.30 -7.51
C LEU A 10 -0.60 23.95 -6.85
N LEU A 11 -0.93 23.78 -5.56
CA LEU A 11 -0.80 22.48 -4.89
C LEU A 11 -1.65 21.40 -5.56
N GLN A 12 -2.88 21.73 -5.97
CA GLN A 12 -3.75 20.79 -6.69
C GLN A 12 -3.20 20.44 -8.07
N ALA A 13 -2.65 21.41 -8.82
CA ALA A 13 -2.05 21.17 -10.13
C ALA A 13 -0.83 20.22 -10.06
N LEU A 14 -0.07 20.29 -8.97
CA LEU A 14 1.06 19.39 -8.71
C LEU A 14 0.63 18.01 -8.14
N ARG A 15 -0.57 17.91 -7.58
CA ARG A 15 -1.08 16.67 -6.97
C ARG A 15 -1.29 15.60 -8.03
N GLY A 16 -0.88 14.36 -7.73
CA GLY A 16 -1.02 13.22 -8.63
C GLY A 16 -0.04 13.20 -9.82
N LYS A 17 0.80 14.23 -10.00
CA LYS A 17 1.85 14.25 -11.02
C LYS A 17 3.03 13.40 -10.57
N LYS A 18 3.29 12.31 -11.31
CA LYS A 18 4.43 11.40 -11.04
C LYS A 18 5.76 11.90 -11.63
N ARG A 19 5.71 12.90 -12.52
CA ARG A 19 6.86 13.50 -13.20
C ARG A 19 6.87 15.02 -12.94
N PRO A 20 8.04 15.67 -12.94
CA PRO A 20 8.13 17.12 -12.86
C PRO A 20 7.32 17.80 -13.96
N VAL A 21 6.63 18.88 -13.60
CA VAL A 21 5.89 19.75 -14.53
C VAL A 21 6.56 21.11 -14.56
N THR A 22 6.83 21.64 -15.75
CA THR A 22 7.58 22.89 -15.88
C THR A 22 6.80 24.09 -15.35
N ALA A 23 7.54 25.15 -14.98
CA ALA A 23 6.93 26.40 -14.54
C ALA A 23 6.00 26.98 -15.60
N ALA A 24 6.42 27.01 -16.87
CA ALA A 24 5.58 27.46 -17.99
C ALA A 24 4.21 26.76 -18.05
N VAL A 25 4.16 25.43 -17.88
CA VAL A 25 2.90 24.67 -17.93
C VAL A 25 2.00 25.01 -16.75
N LEU A 26 2.56 25.07 -15.55
CA LEU A 26 1.80 25.41 -14.34
C LEU A 26 1.30 26.86 -14.38
N ALA A 27 2.13 27.78 -14.87
CA ALA A 27 1.83 29.20 -15.01
C ALA A 27 0.69 29.42 -16.02
N ALA A 28 0.73 28.73 -17.18
CA ALA A 28 -0.34 28.76 -18.15
C ALA A 28 -1.66 28.20 -17.58
N GLN A 29 -1.60 27.08 -16.85
CA GLN A 29 -2.78 26.47 -16.23
C GLN A 29 -3.43 27.35 -15.15
N LEU A 30 -2.62 28.13 -14.43
CA LEU A 30 -3.06 29.03 -13.35
C LEU A 30 -3.31 30.46 -13.84
N GLU A 31 -3.14 30.71 -15.14
CA GLU A 31 -3.28 32.03 -15.78
C GLU A 31 -2.43 33.12 -15.10
N VAL A 32 -1.18 32.79 -14.76
CA VAL A 32 -0.22 33.71 -14.16
C VAL A 32 1.12 33.72 -14.89
N SER A 33 1.95 34.72 -14.62
CA SER A 33 3.33 34.74 -15.11
C SER A 33 4.20 33.68 -14.42
N GLU A 34 5.24 33.19 -15.10
CA GLU A 34 6.23 32.28 -14.49
C GLU A 34 6.92 32.92 -13.27
N ARG A 35 7.18 34.23 -13.30
CA ARG A 35 7.71 34.98 -12.15
C ARG A 35 6.79 34.88 -10.93
N THR A 36 5.48 34.99 -11.13
CA THR A 36 4.49 34.82 -10.04
C THR A 36 4.51 33.38 -9.53
N LEU A 37 4.55 32.40 -10.43
CA LEU A 37 4.60 30.99 -10.08
C LEU A 37 5.84 30.65 -9.23
N TYR A 38 7.02 31.13 -9.61
CA TYR A 38 8.24 30.89 -8.82
C TYR A 38 8.14 31.45 -7.39
N ARG A 39 7.54 32.64 -7.21
CA ARG A 39 7.30 33.21 -5.88
C ARG A 39 6.29 32.39 -5.07
N ASP A 40 5.26 31.86 -5.73
CA ASP A 40 4.25 31.02 -5.09
C ASP A 40 4.81 29.65 -4.69
N ILE A 41 5.68 29.04 -5.52
CA ILE A 41 6.42 27.83 -5.18
C ILE A 41 7.31 28.09 -3.97
N ALA A 42 8.10 29.17 -3.98
CA ALA A 42 8.96 29.52 -2.83
C ALA A 42 8.14 29.73 -1.55
N ALA A 43 6.98 30.38 -1.65
CA ALA A 43 6.07 30.57 -0.51
C ALA A 43 5.52 29.24 0.03
N LEU A 44 5.11 28.32 -0.85
CA LEU A 44 4.62 26.99 -0.46
C LEU A 44 5.74 26.16 0.19
N THR A 45 6.96 26.19 -0.36
CA THR A 45 8.11 25.49 0.22
C THR A 45 8.47 26.05 1.59
N ALA A 46 8.44 27.38 1.78
CA ALA A 46 8.66 28.01 3.08
C ALA A 46 7.58 27.64 4.11
N LEU A 47 6.36 27.33 3.67
CA LEU A 47 5.26 26.81 4.49
C LEU A 47 5.31 25.28 4.70
N GLY A 48 6.36 24.60 4.21
CA GLY A 48 6.58 23.17 4.43
C GLY A 48 5.98 22.24 3.37
N ALA A 49 5.48 22.77 2.24
CA ALA A 49 5.02 21.92 1.15
C ALA A 49 6.21 21.17 0.51
N PRO A 50 6.15 19.82 0.34
CA PRO A 50 7.26 19.02 -0.18
C PRO A 50 7.34 19.10 -1.72
N ILE A 51 7.54 20.30 -2.23
CA ILE A 51 7.72 20.58 -3.66
C ILE A 51 9.21 20.52 -3.97
N PHE A 52 9.59 19.59 -4.85
CA PHE A 52 10.95 19.41 -5.33
C PHE A 52 11.04 19.80 -6.80
N GLY A 53 12.15 20.40 -7.20
CA GLY A 53 12.37 20.80 -8.58
C GLY A 53 13.21 22.06 -8.69
N GLU A 54 13.58 22.38 -9.92
CA GLU A 54 14.36 23.57 -10.27
C GLU A 54 13.91 24.16 -11.60
N ALA A 55 14.28 25.42 -11.86
CA ALA A 55 13.98 26.09 -13.11
C ALA A 55 14.58 25.31 -14.29
N GLY A 56 13.82 25.16 -15.38
CA GLY A 56 14.23 24.37 -16.55
C GLY A 56 13.94 22.86 -16.45
N VAL A 57 13.91 22.29 -15.24
CA VAL A 57 13.57 20.86 -15.02
C VAL A 57 12.09 20.66 -14.67
N GLY A 58 11.51 21.61 -13.93
CA GLY A 58 10.13 21.58 -13.46
C GLY A 58 9.98 21.07 -12.03
N TYR A 59 8.73 21.05 -11.55
CA TYR A 59 8.39 20.84 -10.14
C TYR A 59 7.47 19.64 -9.96
N VAL A 60 7.66 18.93 -8.85
CA VAL A 60 6.82 17.79 -8.46
C VAL A 60 6.56 17.85 -6.96
N LEU A 61 5.33 17.55 -6.56
CA LEU A 61 5.01 17.31 -5.16
C LEU A 61 5.42 15.87 -4.83
N ARG A 62 6.56 15.68 -4.12
CA ARG A 62 6.91 14.35 -3.63
C ARG A 62 6.23 14.13 -2.29
N SER A 63 5.34 13.15 -2.23
CA SER A 63 4.88 12.59 -0.97
C SER A 63 6.06 11.89 -0.28
N GLY A 64 6.59 12.49 0.80
CA GLY A 64 7.38 11.76 1.80
C GLY A 64 6.48 10.88 2.68
N LEU A 65 6.98 10.46 3.84
CA LEU A 65 6.18 9.77 4.89
C LEU A 65 5.11 10.68 5.55
N PHE A 66 4.81 11.82 4.94
CA PHE A 66 3.86 12.82 5.39
C PHE A 66 2.61 12.76 4.51
N LEU A 67 1.45 12.52 5.13
CA LEU A 67 0.16 12.59 4.48
C LEU A 67 -0.31 14.06 4.53
N PRO A 68 -0.47 14.77 3.40
CA PRO A 68 -0.98 16.13 3.41
C PRO A 68 -2.41 16.16 3.97
N PRO A 69 -2.89 17.31 4.49
CA PRO A 69 -4.26 17.44 4.98
C PRO A 69 -5.28 16.96 3.94
N LEU A 70 -6.10 15.99 4.35
CA LEU A 70 -7.21 15.45 3.57
C LEU A 70 -8.52 15.94 4.21
N MET A 71 -9.47 16.31 3.37
CA MET A 71 -10.85 16.53 3.80
C MET A 71 -11.57 15.21 3.57
N LEU A 72 -11.88 14.50 4.66
CA LEU A 72 -12.68 13.29 4.64
C LEU A 72 -14.08 13.64 5.13
N ASN A 73 -15.10 13.18 4.43
CA ASN A 73 -16.46 13.25 4.96
C ASN A 73 -16.69 12.17 6.04
N ALA A 74 -17.88 12.16 6.64
CA ALA A 74 -18.22 11.22 7.72
C ALA A 74 -18.15 9.76 7.24
N GLU A 75 -18.69 9.46 6.05
CA GLU A 75 -18.75 8.11 5.49
C GLU A 75 -17.36 7.58 5.11
N GLU A 76 -16.50 8.43 4.53
CA GLU A 76 -15.11 8.12 4.22
C GLU A 76 -14.29 7.84 5.49
N THR A 77 -14.52 8.64 6.53
CA THR A 77 -13.89 8.43 7.84
C THR A 77 -14.33 7.10 8.44
N GLU A 78 -15.63 6.81 8.44
CA GLU A 78 -16.17 5.55 8.97
C GLU A 78 -15.63 4.33 8.20
N ALA A 79 -15.55 4.41 6.87
CA ALA A 79 -14.98 3.36 6.03
C ALA A 79 -13.50 3.10 6.33
N ILE A 80 -12.70 4.15 6.53
CA ILE A 80 -11.28 4.01 6.90
C ILE A 80 -11.15 3.36 8.28
N VAL A 81 -11.93 3.81 9.26
CA VAL A 81 -11.94 3.27 10.62
C VAL A 81 -12.30 1.78 10.61
N LEU A 82 -13.37 1.41 9.90
CA LEU A 82 -13.77 0.02 9.75
C LEU A 82 -12.64 -0.83 9.14
N GLY A 83 -11.98 -0.32 8.09
CA GLY A 83 -10.82 -0.96 7.48
C GLY A 83 -9.65 -1.14 8.45
N LEU A 84 -9.32 -0.14 9.27
CA LEU A 84 -8.27 -0.24 10.29
C LEU A 84 -8.62 -1.28 11.36
N ARG A 85 -9.89 -1.40 11.76
CA ARG A 85 -10.36 -2.45 12.68
C ARG A 85 -10.28 -3.85 12.04
N TYR A 86 -10.55 -3.98 10.74
CA TYR A 86 -10.31 -5.22 10.01
C TYR A 86 -8.83 -5.61 10.00
N VAL A 87 -7.93 -4.63 9.81
CA VAL A 87 -6.47 -4.85 9.88
C VAL A 87 -6.03 -5.22 11.28
N ASP A 88 -6.60 -4.61 12.33
CA ASP A 88 -6.27 -4.98 13.71
C ASP A 88 -6.65 -6.44 14.02
N GLN A 89 -7.82 -6.88 13.55
CA GLN A 89 -8.28 -8.28 13.70
C GLN A 89 -7.49 -9.31 12.87
N ARG A 90 -6.94 -8.91 11.71
CA ARG A 90 -6.35 -9.83 10.72
C ARG A 90 -4.85 -9.61 10.45
N GLY A 91 -4.27 -8.57 11.02
CA GLY A 91 -2.87 -8.23 10.83
C GLY A 91 -1.91 -9.22 11.48
N ASP A 92 -0.62 -9.06 11.18
CA ASP A 92 0.40 -9.42 12.16
C ASP A 92 0.56 -8.29 13.18
N ASP A 93 1.28 -8.53 14.28
CA ASP A 93 1.54 -7.53 15.33
C ASP A 93 2.01 -6.18 14.78
N VAL A 94 2.79 -6.20 13.70
CA VAL A 94 3.29 -4.99 13.05
C VAL A 94 2.16 -4.20 12.41
N LEU A 95 1.27 -4.86 11.66
CA LEU A 95 0.12 -4.22 11.04
C LEU A 95 -0.93 -3.80 12.07
N SER A 96 -1.18 -4.59 13.12
CA SER A 96 -2.09 -4.22 14.20
C SER A 96 -1.61 -2.96 14.93
N ARG A 97 -0.32 -2.88 15.29
CA ARG A 97 0.28 -1.65 15.86
C ARG A 97 0.21 -0.47 14.89
N ALA A 98 0.47 -0.69 13.61
CA ALA A 98 0.38 0.36 12.60
C ALA A 98 -1.06 0.87 12.44
N ALA A 99 -2.06 -0.02 12.49
CA ALA A 99 -3.47 0.31 12.42
C ALA A 99 -3.91 1.13 13.65
N ALA A 100 -3.52 0.71 14.87
CA ALA A 100 -3.78 1.46 16.10
C ALA A 100 -3.18 2.87 16.04
N ASN A 101 -1.93 3.00 15.57
CA ASN A 101 -1.28 4.31 15.42
C ASN A 101 -1.95 5.19 14.35
N ALA A 102 -2.41 4.60 13.24
CA ALA A 102 -3.13 5.34 12.21
C ALA A 102 -4.50 5.82 12.74
N LEU A 103 -5.20 4.95 13.47
CA LEU A 103 -6.49 5.29 14.08
C LEU A 103 -6.35 6.43 15.10
N ALA A 104 -5.31 6.40 15.94
CA ALA A 104 -5.03 7.47 16.90
C ALA A 104 -4.80 8.82 16.19
N LYS A 105 -4.04 8.84 15.09
CA LYS A 105 -3.81 10.06 14.29
C LYS A 105 -5.07 10.59 13.63
N ILE A 106 -5.98 9.71 13.21
CA ILE A 106 -7.28 10.11 12.65
C ILE A 106 -8.16 10.68 13.76
N ALA A 107 -8.27 9.99 14.89
CA ALA A 107 -9.09 10.41 16.02
C ALA A 107 -8.72 11.81 16.55
N ASP A 108 -7.42 12.13 16.57
CA ASP A 108 -6.88 13.41 17.06
C ASP A 108 -7.35 14.64 16.25
N VAL A 109 -7.71 14.45 14.97
CA VAL A 109 -8.14 15.55 14.08
C VAL A 109 -9.65 15.61 13.87
N LEU A 110 -10.41 14.70 14.47
CA LEU A 110 -11.87 14.67 14.37
C LEU A 110 -12.53 15.58 15.38
N ASP A 111 -13.71 16.10 15.03
CA ASP A 111 -14.55 16.84 15.95
C ASP A 111 -15.12 15.93 17.06
N PRO A 112 -15.63 16.48 18.18
CA PRO A 112 -16.13 15.68 19.29
C PRO A 112 -17.24 14.70 18.89
N ALA A 113 -18.10 15.06 17.94
CA ALA A 113 -19.17 14.20 17.45
C ALA A 113 -18.63 12.97 16.72
N ALA A 114 -17.65 13.14 15.83
CA ALA A 114 -17.01 12.02 15.13
C ALA A 114 -16.08 11.21 16.05
N GLN A 115 -15.47 11.81 17.08
CA GLN A 115 -14.77 11.07 18.13
C GLN A 115 -15.72 10.20 18.97
N GLU A 116 -16.95 10.65 19.22
CA GLU A 116 -17.95 9.84 19.90
C GLU A 116 -18.41 8.67 19.03
N ALA A 117 -18.62 8.91 17.72
CA ALA A 117 -18.91 7.84 16.76
C ALA A 117 -17.77 6.81 16.65
N LEU A 118 -16.51 7.20 16.89
CA LEU A 118 -15.39 6.26 16.99
C LEU A 118 -15.47 5.34 18.21
N ARG A 119 -15.91 5.89 19.36
CA ARG A 119 -16.10 5.16 20.63
C ARG A 119 -17.33 4.26 20.58
N ASN A 120 -18.39 4.74 19.93
CA ASN A 120 -19.67 4.08 19.76
C ASN A 120 -19.98 3.88 18.26
N PRO A 121 -19.25 2.98 17.58
CA PRO A 121 -19.35 2.83 16.14
C PRO A 121 -20.66 2.16 15.72
N THR A 122 -21.27 2.68 14.66
CA THR A 122 -22.42 2.08 13.96
C THR A 122 -22.04 0.85 13.14
N LEU A 123 -20.77 0.76 12.74
CA LEU A 123 -20.20 -0.37 12.01
C LEU A 123 -19.14 -1.08 12.85
N LEU A 124 -19.33 -2.38 13.05
CA LEU A 124 -18.33 -3.25 13.63
C LEU A 124 -17.77 -4.18 12.56
N PRO A 125 -16.46 -4.47 12.57
CA PRO A 125 -15.96 -5.58 11.77
C PRO A 125 -16.69 -6.86 12.18
N GLY A 126 -16.86 -7.79 11.24
CA GLY A 126 -17.38 -9.12 11.56
C GLY A 126 -16.57 -9.79 12.69
N PRO A 127 -17.07 -10.89 13.26
CA PRO A 127 -16.36 -11.60 14.31
C PRO A 127 -14.91 -11.87 13.84
N PRO A 128 -13.91 -11.75 14.74
CA PRO A 128 -12.59 -12.26 14.43
C PRO A 128 -12.77 -13.72 14.03
N GLY A 129 -12.18 -14.14 12.90
CA GLY A 129 -12.17 -15.56 12.53
C GLY A 129 -11.46 -16.40 13.60
N PHE A 130 -11.20 -17.67 13.33
CA PHE A 130 -10.44 -18.56 14.24
C PHE A 130 -8.97 -18.13 14.48
N GLY A 131 -8.60 -16.91 14.10
CA GLY A 131 -7.23 -16.43 14.00
C GLY A 131 -6.53 -17.04 12.79
N TYR A 132 -5.27 -16.65 12.63
CA TYR A 132 -4.39 -17.32 11.68
C TYR A 132 -3.54 -18.35 12.41
N PRO A 133 -3.24 -19.49 11.77
CA PRO A 133 -2.21 -20.38 12.28
C PRO A 133 -0.88 -19.64 12.49
N GLU A 134 -0.13 -20.10 13.48
CA GLU A 134 1.18 -19.56 13.79
C GLU A 134 2.14 -19.78 12.62
N ASN A 135 2.90 -18.75 12.26
CA ASN A 135 3.91 -18.86 11.22
C ASN A 135 5.27 -19.11 11.87
N ARG A 136 6.02 -20.09 11.36
CA ARG A 136 7.44 -20.25 11.73
C ARG A 136 8.31 -19.11 11.18
N VAL A 137 7.95 -18.61 10.01
CA VAL A 137 8.61 -17.45 9.37
C VAL A 137 7.79 -16.18 9.64
N PRO A 138 8.38 -15.16 10.28
CA PRO A 138 7.74 -13.87 10.46
C PRO A 138 7.31 -13.21 9.13
N LEU A 139 6.11 -12.64 9.08
CA LEU A 139 5.56 -12.07 7.83
C LEU A 139 6.35 -10.87 7.30
N ASN A 140 7.11 -10.17 8.14
CA ASN A 140 7.98 -9.08 7.73
C ASN A 140 9.06 -9.56 6.73
N VAL A 141 9.53 -10.81 6.83
CA VAL A 141 10.48 -11.41 5.87
C VAL A 141 9.89 -11.39 4.46
N PHE A 142 8.64 -11.84 4.31
CA PHE A 142 7.95 -11.82 3.03
C PHE A 142 7.67 -10.39 2.56
N ARG A 143 7.21 -9.50 3.45
CA ARG A 143 6.96 -8.08 3.10
C ARG A 143 8.22 -7.38 2.62
N GLU A 144 9.36 -7.64 3.23
CA GLU A 144 10.65 -7.08 2.83
C GLU A 144 11.11 -7.60 1.47
N ALA A 145 11.01 -8.91 1.24
CA ALA A 145 11.32 -9.49 -0.06
C ALA A 145 10.43 -8.92 -1.19
N ILE A 146 9.13 -8.74 -0.91
CA ILE A 146 8.18 -8.10 -1.83
C ILE A 146 8.60 -6.64 -2.14
N ARG A 147 8.95 -5.86 -1.11
CA ARG A 147 9.40 -4.47 -1.27
C ARG A 147 10.68 -4.37 -2.10
N ASN A 148 11.63 -5.27 -1.86
CA ASN A 148 12.93 -5.26 -2.52
C ASN A 148 12.91 -5.98 -3.89
N GLN A 149 11.78 -6.61 -4.26
CA GLN A 149 11.68 -7.52 -5.40
C GLN A 149 12.72 -8.65 -5.35
N ALA A 150 13.07 -9.11 -4.15
CA ALA A 150 14.06 -10.14 -3.94
C ALA A 150 13.43 -11.53 -4.07
N LYS A 151 14.16 -12.47 -4.68
CA LYS A 151 13.79 -13.88 -4.70
C LYS A 151 13.91 -14.47 -3.30
N LEU A 152 13.01 -15.40 -2.97
CA LEU A 152 13.05 -16.16 -1.72
C LEU A 152 13.20 -17.64 -2.01
N HIS A 153 14.15 -18.28 -1.33
CA HIS A 153 14.20 -19.72 -1.20
C HIS A 153 13.36 -20.13 0.01
N ILE A 154 12.37 -20.98 -0.18
CA ILE A 154 11.48 -21.45 0.87
C ILE A 154 11.51 -22.98 0.97
N ASP A 155 11.51 -23.48 2.21
CA ASP A 155 11.18 -24.87 2.51
C ASP A 155 9.67 -24.92 2.78
N TYR A 156 8.93 -25.61 1.90
CA TYR A 156 7.46 -25.61 1.88
C TYR A 156 6.89 -27.02 1.97
N ALA A 157 5.91 -27.22 2.85
CA ALA A 157 5.07 -28.41 2.88
C ALA A 157 3.72 -28.13 2.23
N ASP A 158 3.32 -28.94 1.25
CA ASP A 158 1.99 -28.81 0.64
C ASP A 158 0.87 -29.42 1.49
N ALA A 159 -0.36 -29.45 0.96
CA ALA A 159 -1.51 -29.99 1.66
C ALA A 159 -1.39 -31.48 1.98
N SER A 160 -0.59 -32.21 1.20
CA SER A 160 -0.27 -33.63 1.39
C SER A 160 0.96 -33.84 2.27
N GLN A 161 1.46 -32.79 2.94
CA GLN A 161 2.69 -32.79 3.75
C GLN A 161 3.96 -33.13 2.95
N THR A 162 3.92 -33.02 1.62
CA THR A 162 5.10 -33.25 0.79
C THR A 162 6.02 -32.04 0.91
N GLN A 163 7.20 -32.26 1.47
CA GLN A 163 8.20 -31.22 1.61
C GLN A 163 8.87 -30.93 0.29
N SER A 164 9.18 -29.66 0.08
CA SER A 164 9.85 -29.21 -1.12
C SER A 164 10.58 -27.90 -0.94
N GLN A 165 11.66 -27.75 -1.68
CA GLN A 165 12.37 -26.48 -1.78
C GLN A 165 11.89 -25.72 -3.01
N ARG A 166 11.57 -24.44 -2.84
CA ARG A 166 11.05 -23.59 -3.92
C ARG A 166 11.81 -22.28 -3.96
N LEU A 167 12.24 -21.88 -5.16
CA LEU A 167 12.66 -20.51 -5.43
C LEU A 167 11.46 -19.73 -5.97
N ILE A 168 11.01 -18.73 -5.22
CA ILE A 168 9.81 -17.96 -5.52
C ILE A 168 10.11 -16.48 -5.72
N TRP A 169 9.31 -15.84 -6.57
CA TRP A 169 9.29 -14.39 -6.75
C TRP A 169 8.07 -13.83 -6.03
N PRO A 170 8.20 -13.37 -4.78
CA PRO A 170 7.05 -12.94 -4.01
C PRO A 170 6.50 -11.61 -4.56
N LEU A 171 5.19 -11.59 -4.81
CA LEU A 171 4.51 -10.47 -5.49
C LEU A 171 3.54 -9.73 -4.56
N ALA A 172 2.82 -10.47 -3.71
CA ALA A 172 1.86 -9.94 -2.76
C ALA A 172 1.67 -10.90 -1.59
N LEU A 173 1.29 -10.34 -0.44
CA LEU A 173 0.83 -11.08 0.73
C LEU A 173 -0.68 -10.89 0.81
N GLY A 174 -1.43 -12.00 0.87
CA GLY A 174 -2.88 -12.03 0.99
C GLY A 174 -3.31 -12.48 2.39
N PHE A 175 -4.34 -11.83 2.90
CA PHE A 175 -4.99 -12.16 4.17
C PHE A 175 -6.39 -12.67 3.85
N LEU A 176 -6.57 -14.00 3.83
CA LEU A 176 -7.89 -14.62 3.71
C LEU A 176 -8.54 -14.72 5.09
N ASN A 177 -9.76 -15.26 5.17
CA ASN A 177 -10.48 -15.36 6.45
C ASN A 177 -9.73 -16.18 7.52
N GLU A 178 -9.05 -17.25 7.11
CA GLU A 178 -8.44 -18.21 8.05
C GLU A 178 -6.96 -18.47 7.77
N VAL A 179 -6.44 -18.03 6.62
CA VAL A 179 -5.07 -18.30 6.19
C VAL A 179 -4.43 -17.09 5.56
N ARG A 180 -3.11 -16.99 5.69
CA ARG A 180 -2.29 -15.99 5.02
C ARG A 180 -1.52 -16.67 3.91
N VAL A 181 -1.47 -16.04 2.75
CA VAL A 181 -0.82 -16.62 1.56
C VAL A 181 0.14 -15.65 0.92
N ILE A 182 1.19 -16.18 0.34
CA ILE A 182 2.09 -15.46 -0.55
C ILE A 182 1.71 -15.81 -1.97
N VAL A 183 1.35 -14.78 -2.74
CA VAL A 183 1.23 -14.89 -4.19
C VAL A 183 2.61 -14.72 -4.78
N ALA A 184 3.06 -15.69 -5.57
CA ALA A 184 4.39 -15.66 -6.17
C ALA A 184 4.43 -16.35 -7.53
N TRP A 185 5.48 -16.03 -8.31
CA TRP A 185 5.92 -16.90 -9.40
C TRP A 185 6.86 -17.96 -8.84
N CYS A 186 6.65 -19.24 -9.17
CA CYS A 186 7.49 -20.34 -8.71
C CYS A 186 8.39 -20.80 -9.86
N GLU A 187 9.72 -20.66 -9.72
CA GLU A 187 10.65 -21.03 -10.79
C GLU A 187 10.59 -22.53 -11.12
N LEU A 188 10.46 -23.38 -10.10
CA LEU A 188 10.38 -24.83 -10.30
C LEU A 188 9.15 -25.24 -11.11
N ARG A 189 8.02 -24.53 -10.95
CA ARG A 189 6.78 -24.84 -11.67
C ARG A 189 6.61 -24.02 -12.95
N GLY A 190 7.39 -22.95 -13.14
CA GLY A 190 7.22 -22.02 -14.24
C GLY A 190 5.82 -21.40 -14.27
N ALA A 191 5.22 -21.12 -13.10
CA ALA A 191 3.83 -20.67 -13.00
C ALA A 191 3.58 -19.81 -11.75
N TYR A 192 2.48 -19.05 -11.77
CA TYR A 192 1.97 -18.39 -10.57
C TYR A 192 1.39 -19.41 -9.60
N ARG A 193 1.75 -19.27 -8.33
CA ARG A 193 1.36 -20.14 -7.23
C ARG A 193 1.06 -19.34 -5.98
N THR A 194 0.27 -19.92 -5.11
CA THR A 194 -0.07 -19.38 -3.79
C THR A 194 0.47 -20.31 -2.73
N PHE A 195 1.18 -19.76 -1.75
CA PHE A 195 1.82 -20.52 -0.69
C PHE A 195 1.28 -20.05 0.65
N ARG A 196 0.72 -20.96 1.45
CA ARG A 196 0.29 -20.67 2.83
C ARG A 196 1.49 -20.35 3.71
N THR A 197 1.48 -19.19 4.38
CA THR A 197 2.62 -18.75 5.20
C THR A 197 2.87 -19.66 6.39
N ASP A 198 1.82 -20.27 6.93
CA ASP A 198 1.88 -21.19 8.06
C ASP A 198 2.57 -22.53 7.71
N ARG A 199 2.67 -22.84 6.41
CA ARG A 199 3.33 -24.05 5.90
C ARG A 199 4.76 -23.82 5.41
N VAL A 200 5.26 -22.60 5.52
CA VAL A 200 6.66 -22.28 5.22
C VAL A 200 7.50 -22.56 6.45
N ALA A 201 8.40 -23.55 6.36
CA ALA A 201 9.29 -23.90 7.45
C ALA A 201 10.46 -22.92 7.59
N THR A 202 11.05 -22.52 6.46
CA THR A 202 12.12 -21.53 6.39
C THR A 202 11.94 -20.64 5.16
N ALA A 203 12.45 -19.40 5.24
CA ALA A 203 12.51 -18.49 4.09
C ALA A 203 13.81 -17.69 4.13
N GLN A 204 14.59 -17.77 3.07
CA GLN A 204 15.89 -17.10 2.96
C GLN A 204 15.94 -16.25 1.69
N ALA A 205 16.31 -14.98 1.83
CA ALA A 205 16.54 -14.10 0.69
C ALA A 205 17.89 -14.42 0.04
N ARG A 206 17.90 -14.53 -1.29
CA ARG A 206 19.14 -14.82 -2.03
C ARG A 206 19.95 -13.56 -2.39
N GLY A 207 19.47 -12.38 -2.01
CA GLY A 207 20.01 -11.09 -2.47
C GLY A 207 19.75 -10.77 -3.95
N GLU A 208 19.34 -11.77 -4.74
CA GLU A 208 18.99 -11.62 -6.15
C GLU A 208 17.59 -11.04 -6.33
N ARG A 209 17.45 -10.04 -7.21
CA ARG A 209 16.15 -9.54 -7.65
C ARG A 209 15.60 -10.35 -8.81
N TYR A 210 14.29 -10.60 -8.82
CA TYR A 210 13.65 -11.22 -9.99
C TYR A 210 13.51 -10.23 -11.16
N PRO A 211 13.45 -10.71 -12.42
CA PRO A 211 13.41 -9.84 -13.59
C PRO A 211 12.10 -9.03 -13.69
N GLY A 212 12.18 -7.84 -14.29
CA GLY A 212 11.02 -6.98 -14.54
C GLY A 212 10.49 -6.24 -13.30
N ARG A 213 9.35 -5.56 -13.47
CA ARG A 213 8.70 -4.82 -12.37
C ARG A 213 7.66 -5.72 -11.73
N ARG A 214 7.61 -5.75 -10.40
CA ARG A 214 6.57 -6.45 -9.62
C ARG A 214 5.15 -6.11 -10.09
N SER A 215 4.91 -4.85 -10.48
CA SER A 215 3.62 -4.40 -10.99
C SER A 215 3.15 -5.15 -12.22
N ASP A 216 4.08 -5.56 -13.09
CA ASP A 216 3.77 -6.21 -14.35
C ASP A 216 3.41 -7.68 -14.11
N TRP A 217 4.19 -8.36 -13.27
CA TRP A 217 3.88 -9.70 -12.76
C TRP A 217 2.53 -9.74 -12.02
N LEU A 218 2.28 -8.78 -11.14
CA LEU A 218 1.02 -8.74 -10.38
C LEU A 218 -0.19 -8.45 -11.29
N ARG A 219 -0.03 -7.63 -12.33
CA ARG A 219 -1.08 -7.38 -13.32
C ARG A 219 -1.39 -8.62 -14.15
N ALA A 220 -0.36 -9.34 -14.58
CA ALA A 220 -0.52 -10.60 -15.30
C ALA A 220 -1.20 -11.67 -14.42
N TRP A 221 -0.83 -11.78 -13.14
CA TRP A 221 -1.51 -12.66 -12.19
C TRP A 221 -3.00 -12.33 -12.02
N ARG A 222 -3.37 -11.04 -11.88
CA ARG A 222 -4.78 -10.64 -11.75
C ARG A 222 -5.60 -10.99 -12.99
N LYS A 223 -5.08 -10.74 -14.19
CA LYS A 223 -5.73 -11.15 -15.44
C LYS A 223 -5.97 -12.66 -15.49
N LEU A 224 -5.00 -13.44 -15.02
CA LEU A 224 -5.12 -14.89 -14.92
C LEU A 224 -6.22 -15.32 -13.93
N LEU A 225 -6.43 -14.59 -12.84
CA LEU A 225 -7.54 -14.88 -11.92
C LEU A 225 -8.90 -14.56 -12.54
N GLU A 226 -9.04 -13.40 -13.18
CA GLU A 226 -10.26 -12.98 -13.87
C GLU A 226 -10.67 -13.96 -14.99
N GLN A 227 -9.69 -14.58 -15.67
CA GLN A 227 -9.92 -15.57 -16.73
C GLN A 227 -10.26 -16.97 -16.19
N ASN A 228 -9.87 -17.29 -14.96
CA ASN A 228 -10.08 -18.60 -14.33
C ASN A 228 -11.31 -18.63 -13.41
N ASP A 229 -12.28 -17.73 -13.63
CA ASP A 229 -13.46 -17.50 -12.78
C ASP A 229 -14.52 -18.60 -12.89
N THR A 230 -14.11 -19.86 -12.63
CA THR A 230 -15.00 -21.03 -12.55
C THR A 230 -14.97 -21.69 -11.16
N GLY A 231 -14.46 -21.03 -10.12
CA GLY A 231 -14.55 -21.56 -8.75
C GLY A 231 -13.87 -20.74 -7.65
N PRO A 232 -14.14 -21.05 -6.37
CA PRO A 232 -13.59 -20.33 -5.23
C PRO A 232 -12.06 -20.40 -5.18
N PHE A 233 -11.43 -19.28 -4.81
CA PHE A 233 -9.97 -19.18 -4.67
C PHE A 233 -9.45 -20.24 -3.68
N THR A 234 -8.59 -21.14 -4.17
CA THR A 234 -7.94 -22.14 -3.33
C THR A 234 -6.61 -21.59 -2.82
N PRO A 235 -6.38 -21.52 -1.49
CA PRO A 235 -5.14 -20.99 -0.91
C PRO A 235 -3.87 -21.73 -1.34
N ASP A 236 -3.99 -23.01 -1.70
CA ASP A 236 -2.90 -23.89 -2.13
C ASP A 236 -3.13 -24.41 -3.56
N LYS A 237 -3.14 -23.52 -4.55
CA LYS A 237 -3.07 -23.95 -5.96
C LYS A 237 -1.62 -24.30 -6.29
N ASN A 238 -1.11 -25.44 -5.83
CA ASN A 238 0.23 -25.98 -6.13
C ASN A 238 0.31 -26.80 -7.42
#